data_AF-A0A165ZV77-F1
#
_entry.id   AF-A0A165ZV77-F1
#
_cell.length_a   1.000
_cell.length_b   1.000
_cell.length_c   1.000
_cell.angle_alpha   90.00
_cell.angle_beta   90.00
_cell.angle_gamma   90.00
#
_symmetry.space_group_name_H-M   'P 1'
#
loop_
_entity.id
_entity.type
_entity.pdbx_description
1 polymer ?
#
loop_
_entity_poly.entity_id
_entity_poly.type
_entity_poly.pdbx_seq_one_letter_code
_entity_poly.pdbx_strand_id
1 'polypeptide(L)'
;VILILLNLPPTICYLTGGVIYAFATPGPNPPGHIESFAYLLFGEMARASEGIWTWDAVDSSYFVLRGWIIMILGDMLGSVKLSGMAGH
;
A
#
# COMPACT_ATOMS: atom_id res chain seq x y z
N VAL A 1 -5.84 -3.18 -4.26
CA VAL A 1 -4.54 -2.51 -4.03
C VAL A 1 -3.65 -3.46 -3.25
N ILE A 2 -2.44 -3.68 -3.77
CA ILE A 2 -1.42 -4.49 -3.10
C ILE A 2 -0.28 -3.59 -2.63
N LEU A 3 0.34 -3.93 -1.52
CA LEU A 3 1.57 -3.30 -1.02
C LEU A 3 2.73 -4.24 -1.26
N ILE A 4 3.83 -3.67 -1.74
CA ILE A 4 5.08 -4.38 -2.01
C ILE A 4 6.07 -3.95 -0.94
N LEU A 5 6.60 -4.92 -0.18
CA LEU A 5 7.58 -4.66 0.87
C LEU A 5 8.98 -4.59 0.26
N LEU A 6 9.43 -3.36 -0.04
CA LEU A 6 10.74 -3.12 -0.68
C LEU A 6 11.95 -3.45 0.22
N ASN A 7 11.72 -3.73 1.50
CA ASN A 7 12.76 -4.23 2.41
C ASN A 7 13.09 -5.72 2.16
N LEU A 8 12.23 -6.44 1.44
CA LEU A 8 12.47 -7.83 1.07
C LEU A 8 13.30 -7.91 -0.23
N PRO A 9 14.10 -8.96 -0.42
CA PRO A 9 14.84 -9.16 -1.66
C PRO A 9 13.94 -9.13 -2.92
N PRO A 10 14.44 -8.64 -4.06
CA PRO A 10 13.70 -8.59 -5.33
C PRO A 10 13.16 -9.95 -5.79
N THR A 11 13.84 -11.04 -5.40
CA THR A 11 13.44 -12.41 -5.71
C THR A 11 12.13 -12.85 -5.04
N ILE A 12 11.67 -12.14 -3.99
CA ILE A 12 10.47 -12.50 -3.24
C ILE A 12 9.45 -11.36 -3.10
N CYS A 13 9.86 -10.09 -3.13
CA CYS A 13 8.96 -8.96 -2.81
C CYS A 13 7.78 -8.79 -3.79
N TYR A 14 7.89 -9.32 -5.02
CA TYR A 14 6.83 -9.30 -6.04
C TYR A 14 6.01 -10.60 -6.11
N LEU A 15 6.38 -11.63 -5.34
CA LEU A 15 5.66 -12.90 -5.33
C LEU A 15 4.39 -12.78 -4.48
N THR A 16 3.38 -13.61 -4.75
CA THR A 16 2.10 -13.58 -4.04
C THR A 16 2.23 -13.69 -2.52
N GLY A 17 3.23 -14.43 -2.01
CA GLY A 17 3.51 -14.54 -0.58
C GLY A 17 4.31 -13.39 0.03
N GLY A 18 4.87 -12.50 -0.80
CA GLY A 18 5.68 -11.34 -0.40
C GLY A 18 4.96 -10.00 -0.51
N VAL A 19 3.69 -9.99 -0.92
CA VAL A 19 2.84 -8.80 -1.03
C VAL A 19 1.71 -8.82 -0.01
N ILE A 20 1.26 -7.64 0.40
CA ILE A 20 0.12 -7.47 1.31
C ILE A 20 -1.08 -6.98 0.52
N TYR A 21 -2.21 -7.67 0.62
CA TYR A 21 -3.47 -7.20 0.06
C TYR A 21 -4.11 -6.15 0.99
N ALA A 22 -3.96 -4.87 0.67
CA ALA A 22 -4.45 -3.79 1.54
C ALA A 22 -5.97 -3.65 1.48
N PHE A 23 -6.54 -3.58 0.28
CA PHE A 23 -7.99 -3.48 0.10
C PHE A 23 -8.44 -3.82 -1.33
N ALA A 24 -9.72 -4.17 -1.44
CA ALA A 24 -10.47 -4.34 -2.69
C ALA A 24 -11.43 -3.18 -2.89
N THR A 25 -11.56 -2.65 -4.11
CA THR A 25 -12.70 -1.79 -4.46
C THR A 25 -13.85 -2.69 -4.93
N PRO A 26 -15.03 -2.64 -4.29
CA PRO A 26 -16.15 -3.53 -4.60
C PRO A 26 -16.90 -3.10 -5.87
N GLY A 27 -17.56 -4.07 -6.51
CA GLY A 27 -18.50 -3.86 -7.61
C GLY A 27 -17.88 -4.02 -9.01
N PRO A 28 -18.72 -4.20 -10.06
CA PRO A 28 -18.27 -4.37 -11.44
C PRO A 28 -17.80 -3.06 -12.08
N ASN A 29 -18.18 -1.92 -11.50
CA ASN A 29 -17.88 -0.61 -12.03
C ASN A 29 -16.65 -0.01 -11.33
N PRO A 30 -15.81 0.75 -12.05
CA PRO A 30 -14.69 1.44 -11.43
C PRO A 30 -15.17 2.43 -10.36
N PRO A 31 -14.40 2.60 -9.26
CA PRO A 31 -14.73 3.61 -8.26
C PRO A 31 -14.71 5.01 -8.89
N GLY A 32 -15.68 5.84 -8.52
CA GLY A 32 -15.74 7.25 -8.90
C GLY A 32 -14.63 8.06 -8.24
N HIS A 33 -14.41 7.84 -6.93
CA HIS A 33 -13.31 8.42 -6.16
C HIS A 33 -12.49 7.29 -5.56
N ILE A 34 -11.32 7.01 -6.14
CA ILE A 34 -10.41 5.95 -5.65
C ILE A 34 -9.77 6.36 -4.32
N GLU A 35 -9.63 7.67 -4.11
CA GLU A 35 -9.05 8.32 -2.94
C GLU A 35 -9.83 7.98 -1.67
N SER A 36 -11.16 7.86 -1.76
CA SER A 36 -12.01 7.48 -0.62
C SER A 36 -11.65 6.11 -0.05
N PHE A 37 -11.19 5.19 -0.90
CA PHE A 37 -10.71 3.87 -0.47
C PHE A 37 -9.27 3.94 0.02
N ALA A 38 -8.42 4.70 -0.68
CA ALA A 38 -7.00 4.84 -0.33
C ALA A 38 -6.76 5.68 0.94
N TYR A 39 -7.71 6.53 1.33
CA TYR A 39 -7.59 7.43 2.48
C TYR A 39 -7.23 6.69 3.77
N LEU A 40 -7.87 5.55 4.03
CA LEU A 40 -7.58 4.74 5.22
C LEU A 40 -6.12 4.25 5.20
N LEU A 41 -5.66 3.73 4.05
CA LEU A 41 -4.29 3.29 3.89
C LEU A 41 -3.30 4.44 4.09
N PHE A 42 -3.54 5.61 3.50
CA PHE A 42 -2.67 6.77 3.66
C PHE A 42 -2.62 7.25 5.12
N GLY A 43 -3.74 7.25 5.83
CA GLY A 43 -3.80 7.61 7.25
C GLY A 43 -3.04 6.64 8.16
N GLU A 44 -3.07 5.33 7.87
CA GLU A 44 -2.23 4.35 8.56
C GLU A 44 -0.74 4.54 8.23
N MET A 45 -0.41 4.76 6.96
CA MET A 45 0.98 4.97 6.53
C MET A 45 1.58 6.29 7.04
N ALA A 46 0.77 7.33 7.21
CA ALA A 46 1.21 8.58 7.85
C ALA A 46 1.54 8.39 9.34
N ARG A 47 0.82 7.49 10.04
CA ARG A 47 1.21 7.09 11.40
C ARG A 47 2.47 6.21 11.38
N ALA A 48 2.58 5.31 10.42
CA ALA A 48 3.76 4.47 10.24
C ALA A 48 5.03 5.29 9.96
N SER A 49 4.94 6.44 9.29
CA SER A 49 6.11 7.30 9.06
C SER A 49 6.64 7.96 10.34
N GLU A 50 5.75 8.26 11.29
CA GLU A 50 6.13 8.74 12.63
C GLU A 50 6.66 7.61 13.52
N GLY A 51 6.13 6.40 13.31
CA GLY A 51 6.54 5.16 13.98
C GLY A 51 5.41 4.56 14.81
N ILE A 52 5.23 3.24 14.68
CA ILE A 52 4.21 2.47 15.39
C ILE A 52 4.90 1.44 16.28
N TRP A 53 4.59 1.47 17.57
CA TRP A 53 5.02 0.41 18.49
C TRP A 53 4.40 -0.91 18.08
N THR A 54 5.25 -1.86 17.71
CA THR A 54 4.87 -3.17 17.20
C THR A 54 5.55 -4.24 18.04
N TRP A 55 4.79 -5.29 18.37
CA TRP A 55 5.32 -6.46 19.07
C TRP A 55 5.98 -7.40 18.06
N ASP A 56 7.24 -7.75 18.31
CA ASP A 56 7.91 -8.86 17.63
C ASP A 56 7.75 -10.14 18.44
N ALA A 57 7.10 -11.14 17.84
CA ALA A 57 6.92 -12.45 18.46
C ALA A 57 8.18 -13.31 18.43
N VAL A 58 9.12 -13.07 17.51
CA VAL A 58 10.39 -13.82 17.40
C VAL A 58 11.30 -13.47 18.58
N ASP A 59 11.52 -12.17 18.78
CA ASP A 59 12.39 -11.67 19.85
C ASP A 59 11.64 -11.41 21.16
N SER A 60 10.32 -11.61 21.18
CA SER A 60 9.45 -11.34 22.34
C SER A 60 9.68 -9.94 22.93
N SER A 61 9.76 -8.93 22.07
CA SER A 61 10.04 -7.55 22.47
C SER A 61 9.28 -6.55 21.61
N TYR A 62 9.16 -5.31 22.11
CA TYR A 62 8.60 -4.21 21.34
C TYR A 62 9.69 -3.52 20.52
N PHE A 63 9.37 -3.21 19.26
CA PHE A 63 10.17 -2.33 18.42
C PHE A 63 9.30 -1.25 17.79
N VAL A 64 9.92 -0.19 17.29
CA VAL A 64 9.22 0.87 16.55
C VAL A 64 9.29 0.55 15.06
N LEU A 65 8.17 0.13 14.49
CA LEU A 65 8.03 -0.06 13.06
C LEU A 65 7.86 1.30 12.39
N ARG A 66 8.72 1.60 11.40
CA ARG A 66 8.56 2.76 10.53
C ARG A 66 8.39 2.32 9.08
N GLY A 67 7.49 3.00 8.37
CA GLY A 67 7.18 2.68 6.98
C GLY A 67 6.84 3.92 6.17
N TRP A 68 7.22 3.92 4.90
CA TRP A 68 6.97 5.02 3.96
C TRP A 68 6.45 4.49 2.63
N ILE A 69 5.55 5.24 2.01
CA ILE A 69 5.13 5.00 0.63
C ILE A 69 6.20 5.62 -0.27
N ILE A 70 6.93 4.78 -1.02
CA ILE A 70 7.98 5.24 -1.94
C ILE A 70 7.40 5.59 -3.31
N MET A 71 6.45 4.78 -3.79
CA MET A 71 5.85 4.93 -5.12
C MET A 71 4.46 4.30 -5.14
N ILE A 72 3.58 4.84 -5.98
CA ILE A 72 2.29 4.26 -6.32
C ILE A 72 2.32 3.89 -7.80
N LEU A 73 2.01 2.62 -8.08
CA LEU A 73 1.98 2.08 -9.43
C LEU A 73 0.54 1.69 -9.79
N GLY A 74 0.13 2.01 -11.01
CA GLY A 74 -1.10 1.51 -11.63
C GLY A 74 -0.76 0.88 -12.97
N ASP A 75 -1.62 -0.03 -13.43
CA ASP A 75 -1.66 -0.34 -14.87
C ASP A 75 -2.11 0.90 -15.66
N MET A 76 -2.26 0.79 -16.98
CA MET A 76 -2.61 1.96 -17.80
C MET A 76 -3.89 2.66 -17.32
N LEU A 77 -4.94 1.90 -17.01
CA LEU A 77 -6.22 2.45 -16.54
C LEU A 77 -6.14 3.01 -15.11
N GLY A 78 -5.45 2.30 -14.22
CA GLY A 78 -5.21 2.74 -12.86
C GLY A 78 -4.38 4.02 -12.80
N SER A 79 -3.34 4.14 -13.62
CA SER A 79 -2.47 5.32 -13.68
C SER A 79 -3.22 6.57 -14.15
N VAL A 80 -4.10 6.45 -15.14
CA VAL A 80 -4.99 7.55 -15.59
C VAL A 80 -5.90 8.03 -14.45
N LYS A 81 -6.51 7.09 -13.71
CA LYS A 81 -7.37 7.41 -12.56
C LYS A 81 -6.60 8.07 -11.41
N LEU A 82 -5.39 7.61 -11.13
CA LEU A 82 -4.56 8.12 -10.01
C LEU A 82 -3.92 9.47 -10.32
N SER A 83 -3.55 9.72 -11.58
CA SER A 83 -2.92 10.97 -12.00
C SER A 83 -3.91 12.11 -12.20
N GLY A 84 -5.20 11.81 -12.34
CA GLY A 84 -6.23 12.80 -12.72
C GLY A 84 -6.06 13.33 -14.14
N MET A 85 -5.13 12.79 -14.94
CA MET A 85 -4.91 13.19 -16.32
C MET A 85 -5.93 12.48 -17.21
N ALA A 86 -6.90 13.22 -17.75
CA ALA A 86 -7.71 12.71 -18.85
C ALA A 86 -6.86 12.69 -20.12
N GLY A 87 -6.67 11.52 -20.73
CA GLY A 87 -6.11 11.44 -22.07
C GLY A 87 -7.00 12.23 -23.03
N HIS A 88 -6.40 13.11 -23.83
CA HIS A 88 -7.07 13.78 -24.94
C HIS A 88 -7.38 12.78 -26.07
#